data_AF-A0AAU2JNE2-F1
#
_entry.id   AF-A0AAU2JNE2-F1
#
_cell.length_a   1.000
_cell.length_b   1.000
_cell.length_c   1.000
_cell.angle_alpha   90.00
_cell.angle_beta   90.00
_cell.angle_gamma   90.00
#
_symmetry.space_group_name_H-M   'P 1'
#
loop_
_entity.id
_entity.type
_entity.pdbx_description
1 polymer ?
#
loop_
_entity_poly.entity_id
_entity_poly.type
_entity_poly.pdbx_seq_one_letter_code
_entity_poly.pdbx_strand_id
1 'polypeptide(L)'
;MTSEEPDTSRGTRRRPAWAVGSIAAAVLLAGGGTAYWASTAYGDGGAGRRTGDTAASAPRDAGDPSGPGIAPGEPDPSGEGVVYRADVKLPEAPASAPSFTASGEVTSAEVARLAAALGIPGDPRLSGDVWLAGEAADGSGPRLTVASKAPGTWNYARYQAGGDNPGGGGDDCVRGKDTCGPATLPRDAGAPASGTSGTSGKPVSEEAAKAAARPVLAAAGQDGARLDAGLVQGSVRVVTADPVVGGLPTQGWSTKVSVGPQAEITGASGELKAPVRAAEQQVVGAVEALARLNARSSGQEGTGPGPSGCATSVPLDPDHAVAGTDTPPCNPEPRPMKPPRTEAVKGATLGLVPGTVDGARALVPAWLFEVAGRDGAPGHTVAEPAAAQESTPGPKDGRTVPGFSYAEADRKLTVNFWGSVCSTYALEARESAESVLVKITDTPNKPGQACIMLAQEMSLSTTLQQPLGDRKVLDATTGKPMPRQ
;
A
#
# COMPACT_ATOMS: atom_id res chain seq x y z
N MET A 1 -74.32 45.65 40.52
CA MET A 1 -74.79 46.52 39.44
C MET A 1 -73.84 46.36 38.28
N THR A 2 -74.46 46.16 37.13
CA THR A 2 -73.98 45.74 35.80
C THR A 2 -73.24 46.83 35.03
N SER A 3 -72.43 46.41 34.06
CA SER A 3 -72.52 46.75 32.61
C SER A 3 -71.14 46.47 31.95
N GLU A 4 -71.02 45.40 31.15
CA GLU A 4 -71.27 45.32 29.67
C GLU A 4 -70.00 45.77 28.90
N GLU A 5 -69.44 45.10 27.88
CA GLU A 5 -69.83 44.03 26.92
C GLU A 5 -68.64 43.84 25.91
N PRO A 6 -68.68 43.10 24.77
CA PRO A 6 -69.09 41.70 24.49
C PRO A 6 -68.03 40.82 23.73
N ASP A 7 -68.20 39.48 23.86
CA ASP A 7 -68.24 38.36 22.87
C ASP A 7 -67.31 38.23 21.62
N THR A 8 -66.93 37.04 21.10
CA THR A 8 -67.41 35.64 21.25
C THR A 8 -66.44 34.58 20.67
N SER A 9 -66.61 33.32 21.15
CA SER A 9 -66.49 32.01 20.43
C SER A 9 -65.10 31.42 20.12
N ARG A 10 -64.74 30.12 20.29
CA ARG A 10 -65.33 28.78 20.62
C ARG A 10 -64.10 27.93 21.05
N GLY A 11 -64.11 26.83 21.81
CA GLY A 11 -65.10 25.92 22.37
C GLY A 11 -64.32 24.74 23.00
N THR A 12 -64.79 24.23 24.14
CA THR A 12 -64.16 23.17 24.95
C THR A 12 -64.63 21.75 24.57
N ARG A 13 -63.77 20.71 24.65
CA ARG A 13 -64.09 19.40 25.28
C ARG A 13 -62.92 18.39 25.39
N ARG A 14 -62.65 18.02 26.66
CA ARG A 14 -62.43 16.69 27.28
C ARG A 14 -61.43 15.65 26.72
N ARG A 15 -60.59 15.15 27.66
CA ARG A 15 -59.58 14.04 27.71
C ARG A 15 -60.24 12.63 27.56
N PRO A 16 -59.61 11.43 27.76
CA PRO A 16 -58.18 10.98 27.85
C PRO A 16 -57.87 9.64 27.10
N ALA A 17 -56.64 9.09 27.18
CA ALA A 17 -56.30 7.69 27.55
C ALA A 17 -55.10 7.02 26.81
N TRP A 18 -54.06 6.70 27.61
CA TRP A 18 -53.18 5.50 27.64
C TRP A 18 -52.71 4.81 26.34
N ALA A 19 -51.39 4.69 26.15
CA ALA A 19 -50.62 3.42 26.29
C ALA A 19 -49.16 3.50 25.76
N VAL A 20 -48.23 3.15 26.67
CA VAL A 20 -47.04 2.27 26.49
C VAL A 20 -46.00 2.58 25.40
N GLY A 21 -44.72 2.67 25.79
CA GLY A 21 -43.63 2.30 24.88
C GLY A 21 -42.22 2.83 25.23
N SER A 22 -41.56 2.17 26.18
CA SER A 22 -40.13 1.85 26.17
C SER A 22 -39.07 2.96 26.06
N ILE A 23 -38.33 3.13 27.16
CA ILE A 23 -36.99 3.73 27.20
C ILE A 23 -36.03 2.74 26.53
N ALA A 24 -35.45 3.12 25.40
CA ALA A 24 -34.28 2.46 24.83
C ALA A 24 -33.07 3.38 25.00
N ALA A 25 -32.19 3.02 25.95
CA ALA A 25 -30.85 3.57 26.05
C ALA A 25 -30.00 2.99 24.93
N ALA A 26 -29.62 3.80 23.93
CA ALA A 26 -28.67 3.40 22.92
C ALA A 26 -27.24 3.55 23.46
N VAL A 27 -26.60 2.41 23.73
CA VAL A 27 -25.16 2.30 24.00
C VAL A 27 -24.41 2.49 22.68
N LEU A 28 -23.57 3.53 22.60
CA LEU A 28 -22.60 3.70 21.53
C LEU A 28 -21.50 2.64 21.68
N LEU A 29 -21.60 1.56 20.91
CA LEU A 29 -20.50 0.66 20.65
C LEU A 29 -19.53 1.35 19.67
N ALA A 30 -18.37 1.73 20.18
CA ALA A 30 -17.17 1.98 19.38
C ALA A 30 -16.69 0.64 18.80
N GLY A 31 -17.32 0.22 17.70
CA GLY A 31 -16.86 -0.88 16.87
C GLY A 31 -15.70 -0.41 15.99
N GLY A 32 -14.48 -0.77 16.36
CA GLY A 32 -13.31 -0.70 15.48
C GLY A 32 -13.53 -1.62 14.29
N GLY A 33 -13.97 -1.03 13.17
CA GLY A 33 -14.11 -1.72 11.89
C GLY A 33 -12.74 -1.93 11.26
N THR A 34 -12.31 -3.18 11.20
CA THR A 34 -11.25 -3.67 10.33
C THR A 34 -11.62 -3.38 8.87
N ALA A 35 -10.86 -2.52 8.20
CA ALA A 35 -11.01 -2.27 6.77
C ALA A 35 -10.54 -3.50 5.97
N TYR A 36 -11.48 -4.41 5.70
CA TYR A 36 -11.38 -5.32 4.56
C TYR A 36 -11.70 -4.50 3.30
N TRP A 37 -10.69 -4.23 2.48
CA TRP A 37 -10.94 -3.78 1.11
C TRP A 37 -11.29 -5.00 0.27
N ALA A 38 -12.59 -5.33 0.25
CA ALA A 38 -13.17 -6.17 -0.78
C ALA A 38 -13.49 -5.28 -1.98
N SER A 39 -12.88 -5.56 -3.13
CA SER A 39 -13.26 -5.03 -4.43
C SER A 39 -14.65 -5.55 -4.80
N THR A 40 -15.70 -4.75 -4.59
CA THR A 40 -17.03 -5.03 -5.13
C THR A 40 -17.33 -4.08 -6.27
N ALA A 41 -17.05 -4.53 -7.49
CA ALA A 41 -17.79 -4.09 -8.66
C ALA A 41 -19.06 -4.95 -8.72
N TYR A 42 -20.23 -4.37 -8.43
CA TYR A 42 -21.55 -4.70 -9.00
C TYR A 42 -22.64 -3.89 -8.29
N GLY A 43 -23.55 -3.26 -9.05
CA GLY A 43 -24.84 -2.78 -8.52
C GLY A 43 -25.41 -1.48 -9.14
N ASP A 44 -26.20 -1.66 -10.20
CA ASP A 44 -27.41 -0.92 -10.63
C ASP A 44 -27.49 0.62 -10.62
N GLY A 45 -27.52 1.17 -11.84
CA GLY A 45 -28.66 1.90 -12.40
C GLY A 45 -29.48 2.85 -11.50
N GLY A 46 -28.94 4.04 -11.24
CA GLY A 46 -29.73 5.18 -10.75
C GLY A 46 -29.16 6.50 -11.29
N ALA A 47 -29.91 7.18 -12.16
CA ALA A 47 -29.54 8.48 -12.72
C ALA A 47 -29.63 9.58 -11.65
N GLY A 48 -28.55 9.76 -10.89
CA GLY A 48 -28.34 10.87 -9.97
C GLY A 48 -27.06 11.61 -10.32
N ARG A 49 -27.16 12.93 -10.55
CA ARG A 49 -26.03 13.83 -10.79
C ARG A 49 -25.09 13.80 -9.58
N ARG A 50 -23.99 13.04 -9.67
CA ARG A 50 -22.93 13.03 -8.64
C ARG A 50 -22.09 14.30 -8.78
N THR A 51 -22.17 15.19 -7.81
CA THR A 51 -21.09 16.14 -7.51
C THR A 51 -19.91 15.33 -6.98
N GLY A 52 -18.72 15.55 -7.53
CA GLY A 52 -17.51 14.76 -7.29
C GLY A 52 -16.86 15.02 -5.93
N ASP A 53 -17.60 14.86 -4.83
CA ASP A 53 -17.12 15.12 -3.46
C ASP A 53 -16.44 13.91 -2.81
N THR A 54 -16.13 12.86 -3.58
CA THR A 54 -15.37 11.69 -3.10
C THR A 54 -14.15 11.43 -3.98
N ALA A 55 -13.22 12.37 -3.99
CA ALA A 55 -11.86 12.10 -4.47
C ALA A 55 -10.99 11.69 -3.28
N ALA A 56 -11.04 10.40 -2.91
CA ALA A 56 -9.88 9.81 -2.28
C ALA A 56 -8.71 10.03 -3.23
N SER A 57 -7.59 10.59 -2.75
CA SER A 57 -6.35 10.56 -3.52
C SER A 57 -6.14 9.12 -3.94
N ALA A 58 -6.17 8.85 -5.25
CA ALA A 58 -5.89 7.52 -5.75
C ALA A 58 -4.55 7.08 -5.12
N PRO A 59 -4.43 5.82 -4.67
CA PRO A 59 -3.11 5.24 -4.45
C PRO A 59 -2.27 5.57 -5.67
N ARG A 60 -0.98 5.87 -5.46
CA ARG A 60 -0.03 6.11 -6.55
C ARG A 60 -0.38 5.15 -7.68
N ASP A 61 -0.64 5.70 -8.86
CA ASP A 61 -0.39 4.90 -10.03
C ASP A 61 1.11 4.61 -9.90
N ALA A 62 1.45 3.39 -9.50
CA ALA A 62 2.77 2.86 -9.74
C ALA A 62 2.80 2.77 -11.27
N GLY A 63 3.02 3.93 -11.91
CA GLY A 63 2.97 4.06 -13.35
C GLY A 63 3.74 2.87 -13.87
N ASP A 64 3.05 2.07 -14.67
CA ASP A 64 3.46 0.73 -15.08
C ASP A 64 4.98 0.74 -15.25
N PRO A 65 5.77 -0.08 -14.50
CA PRO A 65 7.22 -0.11 -14.64
C PRO A 65 7.54 -0.60 -16.05
N SER A 66 7.51 0.34 -16.98
CA SER A 66 7.68 0.13 -18.41
C SER A 66 9.12 0.43 -18.83
N GLY A 67 10.00 0.66 -17.85
CA GLY A 67 11.40 0.27 -18.02
C GLY A 67 11.49 -1.26 -17.98
N PRO A 68 12.38 -1.89 -18.77
CA PRO A 68 12.61 -3.33 -18.64
C PRO A 68 13.15 -3.61 -17.22
N GLY A 69 12.32 -4.20 -16.35
CA GLY A 69 12.75 -4.57 -14.99
C GLY A 69 11.60 -5.08 -14.12
N ILE A 70 11.82 -6.21 -13.48
CA ILE A 70 10.98 -6.73 -12.39
C ILE A 70 11.31 -5.93 -11.14
N ALA A 71 10.31 -5.54 -10.34
CA ALA A 71 10.58 -4.81 -9.11
C ALA A 71 11.48 -5.66 -8.20
N PRO A 72 12.50 -5.08 -7.53
CA PRO A 72 13.42 -5.88 -6.75
C PRO A 72 12.70 -6.68 -5.65
N GLY A 73 12.81 -8.02 -5.71
CA GLY A 73 12.15 -8.93 -4.77
C GLY A 73 10.82 -9.51 -5.24
N GLU A 74 10.25 -9.05 -6.36
CA GLU A 74 9.15 -9.75 -7.02
C GLU A 74 9.67 -11.00 -7.75
N PRO A 75 8.92 -12.12 -7.71
CA PRO A 75 9.24 -13.29 -8.51
C PRO A 75 9.29 -12.91 -9.99
N ASP A 76 10.38 -13.24 -10.68
CA ASP A 76 10.49 -13.01 -12.11
C ASP A 76 9.40 -13.84 -12.85
N PRO A 77 8.46 -13.21 -13.56
CA PRO A 77 7.39 -13.90 -14.29
C PRO A 77 7.93 -14.78 -15.42
N SER A 78 9.18 -14.58 -15.86
CA SER A 78 9.89 -15.45 -16.81
C SER A 78 10.45 -16.72 -16.17
N GLY A 79 10.44 -16.82 -14.83
CA GLY A 79 10.93 -17.98 -14.07
C GLY A 79 12.44 -18.00 -13.82
N GLU A 80 13.16 -16.91 -14.12
CA GLU A 80 14.58 -16.73 -13.81
C GLU A 80 14.75 -15.98 -12.48
N GLY A 81 15.04 -16.69 -11.39
CA GLY A 81 15.38 -16.01 -10.13
C GLY A 81 16.64 -15.12 -10.26
N VAL A 82 16.78 -14.09 -9.43
CA VAL A 82 17.99 -13.25 -9.39
C VAL A 82 18.74 -13.50 -8.08
N VAL A 83 20.05 -13.70 -8.17
CA VAL A 83 20.98 -13.76 -7.02
C VAL A 83 22.01 -12.65 -7.15
N TYR A 84 22.15 -11.85 -6.10
CA TYR A 84 23.11 -10.77 -6.02
C TYR A 84 24.40 -11.24 -5.37
N ARG A 85 25.54 -10.94 -6.02
CA ARG A 85 26.89 -11.25 -5.52
C ARG A 85 27.68 -9.96 -5.35
N ALA A 86 28.25 -9.75 -4.17
CA ALA A 86 29.19 -8.67 -3.94
C ALA A 86 30.54 -8.96 -4.59
N ASP A 87 30.94 -8.12 -5.54
CA ASP A 87 32.28 -8.16 -6.15
C ASP A 87 33.28 -7.26 -5.40
N VAL A 88 32.80 -6.52 -4.40
CA VAL A 88 33.57 -5.58 -3.58
C VAL A 88 33.41 -5.90 -2.10
N LYS A 89 34.34 -5.43 -1.27
CA LYS A 89 34.16 -5.45 0.19
C LYS A 89 32.99 -4.53 0.54
N LEU A 90 31.93 -5.11 1.11
CA LEU A 90 30.80 -4.34 1.61
C LEU A 90 31.17 -3.59 2.90
N PRO A 91 30.59 -2.39 3.14
CA PRO A 91 30.86 -1.59 4.33
C PRO A 91 30.36 -2.26 5.62
N GLU A 92 30.99 -1.88 6.72
CA GLU A 92 30.53 -2.25 8.07
C GLU A 92 29.33 -1.38 8.48
N ALA A 93 28.40 -1.97 9.23
CA ALA A 93 27.24 -1.25 9.72
C ALA A 93 27.56 -0.45 10.99
N PRO A 94 26.97 0.75 11.18
CA PRO A 94 26.85 1.31 12.52
C PRO A 94 25.99 0.40 13.41
N ALA A 95 26.02 0.57 14.73
CA ALA A 95 25.18 -0.23 15.63
C ALA A 95 23.68 0.09 15.49
N SER A 96 23.35 1.35 15.19
CA SER A 96 21.99 1.82 14.97
C SER A 96 21.95 2.88 13.87
N ALA A 97 20.77 3.11 13.33
CA ALA A 97 20.49 4.20 12.41
C ALA A 97 19.09 4.80 12.65
N PRO A 98 18.90 6.09 12.35
CA PRO A 98 17.62 6.75 12.57
C PRO A 98 16.55 6.33 11.56
N SER A 99 15.32 6.19 12.05
CA SER A 99 14.11 6.22 11.23
C SER A 99 13.51 7.62 11.20
N PHE A 100 12.70 7.91 10.19
CA PHE A 100 12.08 9.22 10.00
C PHE A 100 10.58 9.09 9.73
N THR A 101 9.78 9.98 10.30
CA THR A 101 8.34 10.03 10.07
C THR A 101 7.94 11.44 9.65
N ALA A 102 6.90 11.55 8.83
CA ALA A 102 6.30 12.83 8.52
C ALA A 102 5.08 13.02 9.43
N SER A 103 4.94 14.20 10.05
CA SER A 103 3.86 14.50 10.97
C SER A 103 3.28 15.90 10.75
N GLY A 104 2.11 16.15 11.34
CA GLY A 104 1.41 17.42 11.26
C GLY A 104 0.54 17.55 10.02
N GLU A 105 0.09 18.78 9.79
CA GLU A 105 -0.82 19.13 8.71
C GLU A 105 -0.11 19.91 7.60
N VAL A 106 -0.60 19.74 6.38
CA VAL A 106 -0.26 20.54 5.22
C VAL A 106 -1.11 21.80 5.26
N THR A 107 -0.44 22.95 5.24
CA THR A 107 -1.09 24.27 5.26
C THR A 107 -1.48 24.72 3.85
N SER A 108 -2.51 25.57 3.75
CA SER A 108 -2.89 26.22 2.49
C SER A 108 -1.71 26.95 1.83
N ALA A 109 -0.83 27.59 2.62
CA ALA A 109 0.35 28.28 2.11
C ALA A 109 1.39 27.33 1.47
N GLU A 110 1.60 26.14 2.05
CA GLU A 110 2.47 25.12 1.46
C GLU A 110 1.92 24.63 0.11
N VAL A 111 0.60 24.43 0.01
CA VAL A 111 -0.06 24.04 -1.25
C VAL A 111 -0.03 25.18 -2.27
N ALA A 112 -0.25 26.42 -1.85
CA ALA A 112 -0.23 27.58 -2.74
C ALA A 112 1.16 27.79 -3.37
N ARG A 113 2.23 27.56 -2.59
CA ARG A 113 3.61 27.59 -3.10
C ARG A 113 3.85 26.52 -4.16
N LEU A 114 3.37 25.30 -3.93
CA LEU A 114 3.48 24.20 -4.91
C LEU A 114 2.64 24.48 -6.17
N ALA A 115 1.41 24.95 -6.01
CA ALA A 115 0.51 25.34 -7.09
C ALA A 115 1.14 26.43 -7.97
N ALA A 116 1.72 27.47 -7.35
CA ALA A 116 2.39 28.54 -8.08
C ALA A 116 3.58 28.03 -8.91
N ALA A 117 4.39 27.09 -8.37
CA ALA A 117 5.49 26.48 -9.10
C ALA A 117 5.04 25.61 -10.28
N LEU A 118 3.81 25.08 -10.22
CA LEU A 118 3.16 24.32 -11.29
C LEU A 118 2.40 25.23 -12.28
N GLY A 119 2.40 26.55 -12.09
CA GLY A 119 1.70 27.50 -12.94
C GLY A 119 0.18 27.50 -12.73
N ILE A 120 -0.29 27.05 -11.57
CA ILE A 120 -1.70 27.06 -11.20
C ILE A 120 -2.04 28.39 -10.49
N PRO A 121 -2.93 29.22 -11.04
CA PRO A 121 -3.38 30.43 -10.37
C PRO A 121 -4.47 30.15 -9.32
N GLY A 122 -4.62 31.05 -8.36
CA GLY A 122 -5.68 31.04 -7.35
C GLY A 122 -5.32 30.32 -6.05
N ASP A 123 -6.23 30.41 -5.09
CA ASP A 123 -6.02 29.88 -3.75
C ASP A 123 -6.45 28.41 -3.65
N PRO A 124 -5.66 27.55 -2.96
CA PRO A 124 -6.07 26.18 -2.70
C PRO A 124 -7.30 26.11 -1.80
N ARG A 125 -8.24 25.25 -2.16
CA ARG A 125 -9.44 24.95 -1.36
C ARG A 125 -9.29 23.62 -0.64
N LEU A 126 -9.68 23.55 0.64
CA LEU A 126 -9.78 22.29 1.35
C LEU A 126 -11.14 21.64 1.09
N SER A 127 -11.14 20.37 0.69
CA SER A 127 -12.34 19.56 0.46
C SER A 127 -12.14 18.22 1.15
N GLY A 128 -12.86 18.01 2.27
CA GLY A 128 -12.60 16.89 3.17
C GLY A 128 -11.16 16.92 3.69
N ASP A 129 -10.44 15.81 3.53
CA ASP A 129 -9.03 15.66 3.91
C ASP A 129 -8.04 15.95 2.75
N VAL A 130 -8.47 16.68 1.70
CA VAL A 130 -7.66 16.95 0.51
C VAL A 130 -7.71 18.42 0.11
N TRP A 131 -6.55 19.03 -0.09
CA TRP A 131 -6.41 20.34 -0.75
C TRP A 131 -6.48 20.20 -2.27
N LEU A 132 -7.19 21.12 -2.91
CA LEU A 132 -7.39 21.16 -4.36
C LEU A 132 -7.00 22.52 -4.92
N ALA A 133 -6.32 22.54 -6.08
CA ALA A 133 -6.00 23.76 -6.83
C ALA A 133 -6.06 23.52 -8.36
N GLY A 134 -6.41 24.57 -9.12
CA GLY A 134 -6.30 24.65 -10.58
C GLY A 134 -7.47 24.19 -11.43
N GLU A 135 -8.41 23.45 -10.83
CA GLU A 135 -9.63 23.01 -11.51
C GLU A 135 -10.58 24.20 -11.72
N ALA A 136 -10.97 24.46 -12.97
CA ALA A 136 -12.01 25.43 -13.29
C ALA A 136 -13.38 24.91 -12.81
N ALA A 137 -14.36 25.81 -12.70
CA ALA A 137 -15.70 25.45 -12.21
C ALA A 137 -16.42 24.38 -13.06
N ASP A 138 -15.98 24.19 -14.31
CA ASP A 138 -16.49 23.17 -15.24
C ASP A 138 -15.72 21.83 -15.18
N GLY A 139 -14.76 21.68 -14.26
CA GLY A 139 -13.94 20.49 -14.11
C GLY A 139 -12.77 20.40 -15.10
N SER A 140 -12.56 21.42 -15.93
CA SER A 140 -11.46 21.46 -16.90
C SER A 140 -10.17 22.05 -16.29
N GLY A 141 -9.04 21.75 -16.93
CA GLY A 141 -7.75 22.36 -16.61
C GLY A 141 -6.79 21.54 -15.73
N PRO A 142 -5.65 22.13 -15.36
CA PRO A 142 -4.64 21.48 -14.53
C PRO A 142 -5.19 21.25 -13.12
N ARG A 143 -4.88 20.11 -12.51
CA ARG A 143 -5.35 19.78 -11.17
C ARG A 143 -4.20 19.35 -10.29
N LEU A 144 -4.09 20.01 -9.14
CA LEU A 144 -3.25 19.60 -8.02
C LEU A 144 -4.13 19.10 -6.88
N THR A 145 -3.84 17.90 -6.40
CA THR A 145 -4.43 17.34 -5.17
C THR A 145 -3.33 17.12 -4.15
N VAL A 146 -3.58 17.45 -2.88
CA VAL A 146 -2.63 17.26 -1.77
C VAL A 146 -3.37 16.75 -0.54
N ALA A 147 -2.95 15.63 0.04
CA ALA A 147 -3.51 15.17 1.32
C ALA A 147 -3.26 16.22 2.42
N SER A 148 -4.27 16.54 3.23
CA SER A 148 -4.16 17.54 4.31
C SER A 148 -3.26 17.07 5.45
N LYS A 149 -3.10 15.76 5.62
CA LYS A 149 -2.27 15.14 6.67
C LYS A 149 -0.92 14.69 6.11
N ALA A 150 0.11 14.77 6.93
CA ALA A 150 1.44 14.25 6.61
C ALA A 150 1.37 12.76 6.19
N PRO A 151 2.18 12.32 5.21
CA PRO A 151 3.27 13.05 4.54
C PRO A 151 2.82 14.10 3.51
N GLY A 152 1.52 14.29 3.31
CA GLY A 152 0.99 15.26 2.37
C GLY A 152 1.20 14.81 0.93
N THR A 153 0.87 13.55 0.64
CA THR A 153 0.97 12.97 -0.70
C THR A 153 0.26 13.88 -1.69
N TRP A 154 0.95 14.26 -2.76
CA TRP A 154 0.40 15.15 -3.77
C TRP A 154 0.56 14.61 -5.17
N ASN A 155 -0.38 14.98 -6.04
CA ASN A 155 -0.39 14.63 -7.45
C ASN A 155 -0.87 15.82 -8.28
N TYR A 156 -0.16 16.08 -9.37
CA TYR A 156 -0.46 17.09 -10.36
C TYR A 156 -0.63 16.43 -11.72
N ALA A 157 -1.71 16.79 -12.41
CA ALA A 157 -1.92 16.46 -13.80
C ALA A 157 -2.29 17.74 -14.55
N ARG A 158 -1.56 18.04 -15.63
CA ARG A 158 -1.86 19.20 -16.50
C ARG A 158 -3.14 19.00 -17.30
N TYR A 159 -3.38 17.75 -17.72
CA TYR A 159 -4.52 17.34 -18.51
C TYR A 159 -5.30 16.29 -17.73
N GLN A 160 -6.63 16.44 -17.64
CA GLN A 160 -7.47 15.41 -17.03
C GLN A 160 -7.61 14.23 -17.99
N ALA A 161 -7.66 13.00 -17.45
CA ALA A 161 -8.16 11.84 -18.17
C ALA A 161 -9.69 11.98 -18.30
N GLY A 162 -10.14 12.73 -19.31
CA GLY A 162 -11.55 13.02 -19.52
C GLY A 162 -11.72 14.31 -20.30
N GLY A 163 -11.91 14.19 -21.61
CA GLY A 163 -12.19 15.29 -22.52
C GLY A 163 -11.58 15.02 -23.88
N ASP A 164 -12.40 14.49 -24.79
CA ASP A 164 -12.30 14.46 -26.27
C ASP A 164 -10.92 14.25 -26.93
N ASN A 165 -9.94 13.74 -26.20
CA ASN A 165 -8.65 13.34 -26.73
C ASN A 165 -8.79 11.95 -27.36
N PRO A 166 -8.47 11.75 -28.65
CA PRO A 166 -8.54 10.44 -29.31
C PRO A 166 -7.54 9.38 -28.79
N GLY A 167 -6.94 9.59 -27.62
CA GLY A 167 -5.94 8.71 -27.03
C GLY A 167 -5.87 8.74 -25.50
N GLY A 168 -6.82 9.38 -24.82
CA GLY A 168 -6.93 9.34 -23.35
C GLY A 168 -8.18 8.57 -22.97
N GLY A 169 -8.02 7.42 -22.33
CA GLY A 169 -9.09 6.46 -22.03
C GLY A 169 -10.30 7.09 -21.33
N GLY A 170 -11.27 7.54 -22.11
CA GLY A 170 -12.66 7.60 -21.72
C GLY A 170 -13.29 6.23 -21.90
N ASP A 171 -14.30 5.94 -21.09
CA ASP A 171 -15.29 4.92 -21.40
C ASP A 171 -16.07 5.41 -22.65
N ASP A 172 -15.55 5.08 -23.84
CA ASP A 172 -16.24 5.28 -25.13
C ASP A 172 -17.31 4.19 -25.36
N CYS A 173 -17.82 3.57 -24.29
CA CYS A 173 -18.86 2.57 -24.43
C CYS A 173 -20.18 3.30 -24.71
N VAL A 174 -20.83 2.86 -25.79
CA VAL A 174 -22.12 3.41 -26.19
C VAL A 174 -23.12 3.15 -25.06
N ARG A 175 -23.61 4.23 -24.43
CA ARG A 175 -24.59 4.16 -23.34
C ARG A 175 -25.78 3.28 -23.76
N GLY A 176 -26.05 2.23 -22.97
CA GLY A 176 -27.13 1.27 -23.21
C GLY A 176 -26.73 0.03 -24.02
N LYS A 177 -25.43 -0.23 -24.19
CA LYS A 177 -24.92 -1.49 -24.74
C LYS A 177 -24.07 -2.22 -23.69
N ASP A 178 -24.28 -3.52 -23.55
CA ASP A 178 -23.56 -4.39 -22.61
C ASP A 178 -22.13 -4.71 -23.05
N THR A 179 -21.74 -4.22 -24.22
CA THR A 179 -20.38 -4.36 -24.76
C THR A 179 -19.85 -3.00 -25.18
N CYS A 180 -18.78 -2.59 -24.52
CA CYS A 180 -17.76 -1.78 -25.17
C CYS A 180 -17.30 -2.60 -26.37
N GLY A 181 -17.38 -2.07 -27.59
CA GLY A 181 -17.00 -2.81 -28.81
C GLY A 181 -15.63 -3.47 -28.65
N PRO A 182 -15.29 -4.51 -29.46
CA PRO A 182 -14.04 -5.24 -29.29
C PRO A 182 -12.89 -4.24 -29.16
N ALA A 183 -12.16 -4.33 -28.04
CA ALA A 183 -10.98 -3.51 -27.78
C ALA A 183 -10.00 -3.76 -28.92
N THR A 184 -10.08 -2.93 -29.96
CA THR A 184 -9.08 -2.89 -31.01
C THR A 184 -7.92 -2.13 -30.42
N LEU A 185 -7.08 -2.87 -29.70
CA LEU A 185 -5.67 -2.49 -29.55
C LEU A 185 -5.17 -2.15 -30.96
N PRO A 186 -4.54 -0.99 -31.21
CA PRO A 186 -3.87 -0.76 -32.48
C PRO A 186 -2.76 -1.81 -32.63
N ARG A 187 -3.04 -2.88 -33.37
CA ARG A 187 -2.03 -3.79 -33.88
C ARG A 187 -1.60 -3.27 -35.24
N ASP A 188 -0.61 -2.40 -35.26
CA ASP A 188 0.10 -2.07 -36.49
C ASP A 188 1.13 -3.14 -36.80
N ALA A 189 0.70 -4.19 -37.50
CA ALA A 189 1.57 -4.97 -38.34
C ALA A 189 1.54 -4.38 -39.75
N GLY A 190 2.47 -3.46 -40.04
CA GLY A 190 2.97 -3.24 -41.39
C GLY A 190 2.20 -2.31 -42.34
N ALA A 191 1.85 -1.08 -41.94
CA ALA A 191 1.46 -0.04 -42.89
C ALA A 191 2.26 1.27 -42.66
N PRO A 192 2.79 1.93 -43.70
CA PRO A 192 3.48 3.21 -43.53
C PRO A 192 2.47 4.32 -43.22
N ALA A 193 2.54 4.87 -42.00
CA ALA A 193 1.69 5.96 -41.56
C ALA A 193 2.02 7.25 -42.34
N SER A 194 1.07 7.69 -43.18
CA SER A 194 0.96 9.06 -43.65
C SER A 194 -0.41 9.58 -43.23
N GLY A 195 -0.44 10.57 -42.33
CA GLY A 195 -1.69 11.22 -41.90
C GLY A 195 -1.59 12.06 -40.62
N THR A 196 -0.84 13.17 -40.69
CA THR A 196 -1.10 14.48 -40.04
C THR A 196 -1.29 14.63 -38.51
N SER A 197 -0.20 15.11 -37.89
CA SER A 197 -0.14 16.28 -36.96
C SER A 197 -0.67 16.18 -35.54
N GLY A 198 0.00 15.37 -34.71
CA GLY A 198 0.44 15.83 -33.38
C GLY A 198 1.96 15.71 -33.37
N THR A 199 2.68 16.80 -33.17
CA THR A 199 4.14 16.81 -33.15
C THR A 199 4.61 15.77 -32.13
N SER A 200 5.11 14.61 -32.59
CA SER A 200 5.87 13.69 -31.74
C SER A 200 7.21 14.35 -31.44
N GLY A 201 7.14 15.38 -30.60
CA GLY A 201 8.29 16.17 -30.19
C GLY A 201 9.29 15.22 -29.55
N LYS A 202 10.55 15.33 -29.95
CA LYS A 202 11.62 14.63 -29.24
C LYS A 202 11.57 15.08 -27.77
N PRO A 203 11.81 14.16 -26.81
CA PRO A 203 11.94 14.56 -25.42
C PRO A 203 13.03 15.63 -25.30
N VAL A 204 12.82 16.61 -24.43
CA VAL A 204 13.83 17.61 -24.11
C VAL A 204 15.13 16.94 -23.60
N SER A 205 16.25 17.67 -23.60
CA SER A 205 17.48 17.15 -23.00
C SER A 205 17.32 16.94 -21.50
N GLU A 206 18.21 16.14 -20.88
CA GLU A 206 18.20 15.97 -19.43
C GLU A 206 18.38 17.29 -18.67
N GLU A 207 19.27 18.15 -19.15
CA GLU A 207 19.56 19.45 -18.56
C GLU A 207 18.34 20.36 -18.63
N ALA A 208 17.64 20.38 -19.77
CA ALA A 208 16.42 21.14 -19.95
C ALA A 208 15.28 20.64 -19.05
N ALA A 209 15.10 19.31 -18.94
CA ALA A 209 14.12 18.74 -18.03
C ALA A 209 14.43 19.04 -16.56
N LYS A 210 15.70 18.88 -16.13
CA LYS A 210 16.14 19.23 -14.78
C LYS A 210 15.90 20.72 -14.51
N ALA A 211 16.22 21.61 -15.45
CA ALA A 211 15.95 23.04 -15.33
C ALA A 211 14.45 23.36 -15.18
N ALA A 212 13.58 22.70 -15.95
CA ALA A 212 12.13 22.86 -15.87
C ALA A 212 11.55 22.34 -14.54
N ALA A 213 12.10 21.25 -14.00
CA ALA A 213 11.62 20.67 -12.74
C ALA A 213 12.05 21.45 -11.48
N ARG A 214 13.13 22.24 -11.55
CA ARG A 214 13.71 22.95 -10.38
C ARG A 214 12.70 23.75 -9.56
N PRO A 215 11.81 24.59 -10.13
CA PRO A 215 10.87 25.36 -9.33
C PRO A 215 9.89 24.47 -8.54
N VAL A 216 9.45 23.36 -9.12
CA VAL A 216 8.54 22.41 -8.45
C VAL A 216 9.27 21.69 -7.32
N LEU A 217 10.49 21.24 -7.56
CA LEU A 217 11.33 20.61 -6.54
C LEU A 217 11.63 21.57 -5.39
N ALA A 218 11.88 22.85 -5.68
CA ALA A 218 12.04 23.90 -4.67
C ALA A 218 10.79 24.06 -3.80
N ALA A 219 9.61 24.13 -4.44
CA ALA A 219 8.34 24.27 -3.74
C ALA A 219 8.00 23.04 -2.87
N ALA A 220 8.46 21.86 -3.28
CA ALA A 220 8.39 20.61 -2.52
C ALA A 220 9.50 20.47 -1.45
N GLY A 221 10.42 21.43 -1.34
CA GLY A 221 11.51 21.41 -0.36
C GLY A 221 12.66 20.46 -0.71
N GLN A 222 12.87 20.19 -2.00
CA GLN A 222 13.83 19.20 -2.53
C GLN A 222 14.90 19.81 -3.44
N ASP A 223 15.25 21.09 -3.25
CA ASP A 223 16.29 21.79 -4.03
C ASP A 223 17.65 21.08 -4.07
N GLY A 224 17.99 20.39 -2.98
CA GLY A 224 19.26 19.67 -2.82
C GLY A 224 19.20 18.19 -3.19
N ALA A 225 18.07 17.70 -3.71
CA ALA A 225 17.92 16.30 -4.09
C ALA A 225 18.80 15.95 -5.30
N ARG A 226 19.30 14.71 -5.33
CA ARG A 226 19.97 14.19 -6.54
C ARG A 226 18.91 13.97 -7.61
N LEU A 227 19.17 14.45 -8.82
CA LEU A 227 18.24 14.34 -9.94
C LEU A 227 18.70 13.30 -10.95
N ASP A 228 17.84 12.33 -11.22
CA ASP A 228 17.94 11.46 -12.40
C ASP A 228 16.91 11.91 -13.45
N ALA A 229 17.32 11.97 -14.71
CA ALA A 229 16.42 12.28 -15.82
C ALA A 229 16.62 11.34 -17.02
N GLY A 230 17.21 10.15 -16.78
CA GLY A 230 17.48 9.17 -17.82
C GLY A 230 16.21 8.54 -18.39
N LEU A 231 15.12 8.52 -17.62
CA LEU A 231 13.85 7.91 -18.03
C LEU A 231 13.10 8.78 -19.06
N VAL A 232 12.77 8.15 -20.19
CA VAL A 232 11.97 8.74 -21.27
C VAL A 232 10.78 7.83 -21.57
N GLN A 233 9.59 8.42 -21.68
CA GLN A 233 8.35 7.75 -22.08
C GLN A 233 7.74 8.52 -23.25
N GLY A 234 7.90 8.00 -24.47
CA GLY A 234 7.50 8.71 -25.69
C GLY A 234 8.22 10.05 -25.84
N SER A 235 7.46 11.15 -25.86
CA SER A 235 7.98 12.53 -25.91
C SER A 235 8.22 13.16 -24.52
N VAL A 236 7.91 12.44 -23.45
CA VAL A 236 8.02 12.93 -22.07
C VAL A 236 9.30 12.42 -21.44
N ARG A 237 10.05 13.32 -20.79
CA ARG A 237 11.18 12.97 -19.92
C ARG A 237 10.74 13.05 -18.47
N VAL A 238 11.09 12.03 -17.67
CA VAL A 238 10.76 12.00 -16.24
C VAL A 238 12.00 12.39 -15.44
N VAL A 239 11.88 13.43 -14.63
CA VAL A 239 12.87 13.81 -13.63
C VAL A 239 12.47 13.18 -12.30
N THR A 240 13.34 12.33 -11.76
CA THR A 240 13.21 11.72 -10.44
C THR A 240 14.16 12.43 -9.48
N ALA A 241 13.63 12.87 -8.35
CA ALA A 241 14.39 13.51 -7.28
C ALA A 241 14.28 12.68 -6.00
N ASP A 242 15.40 12.11 -5.57
CA ASP A 242 15.49 11.38 -4.30
C ASP A 242 16.09 12.31 -3.24
N PRO A 243 15.32 12.72 -2.21
CA PRO A 243 15.82 13.62 -1.17
C PRO A 243 16.85 12.92 -0.27
N VAL A 244 17.75 13.71 0.29
CA VAL A 244 18.62 13.27 1.40
C VAL A 244 17.92 13.63 2.70
N VAL A 245 17.62 12.63 3.53
CA VAL A 245 16.90 12.80 4.80
C VAL A 245 17.85 12.45 5.94
N GLY A 246 18.11 13.41 6.82
CA GLY A 246 19.05 13.24 7.94
C GLY A 246 20.47 12.85 7.53
N GLY A 247 20.90 13.25 6.32
CA GLY A 247 22.20 12.89 5.75
C GLY A 247 22.25 11.53 5.05
N LEU A 248 21.14 10.78 5.02
CA LEU A 248 21.05 9.47 4.38
C LEU A 248 20.31 9.58 3.03
N PRO A 249 20.80 8.89 1.97
CA PRO A 249 20.07 8.81 0.70
C PRO A 249 18.77 8.02 0.86
N THR A 250 17.72 8.42 0.15
CA THR A 250 16.46 7.66 0.10
C THR A 250 16.33 6.88 -1.21
N GLN A 251 15.70 5.71 -1.15
CA GLN A 251 15.23 4.98 -2.34
C GLN A 251 13.73 4.76 -2.22
N GLY A 252 12.95 5.16 -3.23
CA GLY A 252 11.48 4.97 -3.23
C GLY A 252 10.67 6.05 -2.49
N TRP A 253 11.34 7.11 -2.03
CA TRP A 253 10.73 8.33 -1.47
C TRP A 253 10.94 9.52 -2.42
N SER A 254 10.76 9.28 -3.71
CA SER A 254 11.09 10.25 -4.76
C SER A 254 9.95 11.22 -5.05
N THR A 255 10.29 12.45 -5.42
CA THR A 255 9.40 13.30 -6.25
C THR A 255 9.66 12.99 -7.72
N LYS A 256 8.59 12.86 -8.51
CA LYS A 256 8.69 12.66 -9.96
C LYS A 256 8.04 13.82 -10.68
N VAL A 257 8.69 14.32 -11.73
CA VAL A 257 8.20 15.42 -12.58
C VAL A 257 8.31 14.99 -14.04
N SER A 258 7.17 14.89 -14.70
CA SER A 258 7.05 14.58 -16.13
C SER A 258 7.11 15.87 -16.94
N VAL A 259 8.10 15.97 -17.82
CA VAL A 259 8.40 17.14 -18.64
C VAL A 259 8.15 16.80 -20.11
N GLY A 260 7.25 17.53 -20.75
CA GLY A 260 6.91 17.37 -22.15
C GLY A 260 7.94 17.98 -23.11
N PRO A 261 7.72 17.82 -24.43
CA PRO A 261 8.67 18.22 -25.46
C PRO A 261 8.88 19.73 -25.59
N GLN A 262 8.02 20.57 -25.01
CA GLN A 262 8.17 22.03 -24.93
C GLN A 262 8.66 22.50 -23.55
N ALA A 263 9.24 21.61 -22.74
CA ALA A 263 9.70 21.87 -21.37
C ALA A 263 8.57 22.25 -20.38
N GLU A 264 7.33 21.93 -20.72
CA GLU A 264 6.16 22.07 -19.87
C GLU A 264 6.00 20.88 -18.91
N ILE A 265 5.50 21.14 -17.71
CA ILE A 265 5.23 20.08 -16.73
C ILE A 265 3.87 19.48 -17.03
N THR A 266 3.84 18.22 -17.44
CA THR A 266 2.62 17.48 -17.83
C THR A 266 2.03 16.69 -16.67
N GLY A 267 2.87 16.26 -15.73
CA GLY A 267 2.47 15.59 -14.50
C GLY A 267 3.57 15.67 -13.45
N ALA A 268 3.22 15.57 -12.17
CA ALA A 268 4.19 15.51 -11.09
C ALA A 268 3.56 14.89 -9.83
N SER A 269 4.35 14.21 -9.01
CA SER A 269 3.87 13.65 -7.74
C SER A 269 4.98 13.54 -6.71
N GLY A 270 4.61 13.57 -5.43
CA GLY A 270 5.57 13.51 -4.33
C GLY A 270 4.92 13.59 -2.96
N GLU A 271 5.73 14.00 -1.98
CA GLU A 271 5.35 14.22 -0.59
C GLU A 271 5.70 15.67 -0.20
N LEU A 272 4.84 16.36 0.54
CA LEU A 272 5.02 17.79 0.83
C LEU A 272 5.61 18.04 2.22
N LYS A 273 5.36 17.17 3.19
CA LYS A 273 5.94 17.27 4.53
C LYS A 273 7.26 16.50 4.57
N ALA A 274 8.34 17.22 4.89
CA ALA A 274 9.65 16.62 5.10
C ALA A 274 9.61 15.65 6.30
N PRO A 275 10.11 14.41 6.14
CA PRO A 275 10.26 13.49 7.27
C PRO A 275 11.24 14.04 8.31
N VAL A 276 10.89 13.92 9.59
CA VAL A 276 11.72 14.29 10.74
C VAL A 276 12.19 13.05 11.48
N ARG A 277 13.34 13.13 12.14
CA ARG A 277 13.93 11.99 12.89
C ARG A 277 12.96 11.53 13.98
N ALA A 278 12.67 10.23 14.01
CA ALA A 278 11.67 9.65 14.88
C ALA A 278 12.29 8.71 15.94
N ALA A 279 12.82 7.57 15.52
CA ALA A 279 13.40 6.57 16.41
C ALA A 279 14.80 6.14 15.96
N GLU A 280 15.53 5.45 16.82
CA GLU A 280 16.75 4.73 16.47
C GLU A 280 16.44 3.24 16.32
N GLN A 281 16.87 2.64 15.22
CA GLN A 281 16.70 1.22 14.96
C GLN A 281 18.07 0.56 14.94
N GLN A 282 18.18 -0.59 15.60
CA GLN A 282 19.36 -1.44 15.42
C GLN A 282 19.44 -1.86 13.95
N VAL A 283 20.65 -1.86 13.40
CA VAL A 283 20.86 -2.22 12.01
C VAL A 283 21.78 -3.41 11.85
N VAL A 284 21.53 -4.22 10.83
CA VAL A 284 22.40 -5.33 10.45
C VAL A 284 23.44 -4.93 9.44
N GLY A 285 24.50 -5.73 9.33
CA GLY A 285 25.57 -5.58 8.34
C GLY A 285 25.07 -5.67 6.90
N ALA A 286 25.74 -4.98 5.97
CA ALA A 286 25.45 -5.05 4.53
C ALA A 286 25.54 -6.49 3.98
N VAL A 287 26.46 -7.31 4.50
CA VAL A 287 26.58 -8.73 4.12
C VAL A 287 25.34 -9.53 4.53
N GLU A 288 24.85 -9.32 5.75
CA GLU A 288 23.65 -9.99 6.25
C GLU A 288 22.41 -9.54 5.48
N ALA A 289 22.28 -8.24 5.22
CA ALA A 289 21.20 -7.70 4.39
C ALA A 289 21.22 -8.29 2.97
N LEU A 290 22.38 -8.36 2.31
CA LEU A 290 22.48 -8.98 0.99
C LEU A 290 22.07 -10.47 1.01
N ALA A 291 22.38 -11.19 2.10
CA ALA A 291 21.93 -12.57 2.28
C ALA A 291 20.40 -12.66 2.44
N ARG A 292 19.77 -11.75 3.18
CA ARG A 292 18.30 -11.66 3.31
C ARG A 292 17.63 -11.39 1.98
N LEU A 293 18.18 -10.46 1.20
CA LEU A 293 17.69 -10.12 -0.14
C LEU A 293 17.67 -11.36 -1.06
N ASN A 294 18.77 -12.12 -1.08
CA ASN A 294 18.88 -13.36 -1.86
C ASN A 294 17.98 -14.49 -1.35
N ALA A 295 17.77 -14.59 -0.03
CA ALA A 295 16.87 -15.59 0.54
C ALA A 295 15.42 -15.36 0.08
N ARG A 296 14.96 -14.10 0.07
CA ARG A 296 13.60 -13.76 -0.40
C ARG A 296 13.41 -14.00 -1.89
N SER A 297 14.40 -13.64 -2.73
CA SER A 297 14.31 -13.85 -4.18
C SER A 297 14.29 -15.33 -4.58
N SER A 298 14.82 -16.22 -3.74
CA SER A 298 14.82 -17.66 -3.98
C SER A 298 13.48 -18.36 -3.67
N GLY A 299 12.48 -17.65 -3.14
CA GLY A 299 11.18 -18.22 -2.80
C GLY A 299 11.19 -19.16 -1.58
N GLN A 300 12.29 -19.20 -0.81
CA GLN A 300 12.42 -20.09 0.35
C GLN A 300 11.43 -19.78 1.49
N GLU A 301 10.86 -18.58 1.52
CA GLU A 301 9.78 -18.16 2.44
C GLU A 301 8.37 -18.21 1.82
N GLY A 302 8.27 -18.50 0.51
CA GLY A 302 6.99 -18.67 -0.18
C GLY A 302 6.59 -20.15 -0.21
N THR A 303 5.64 -20.57 0.62
CA THR A 303 5.02 -21.92 0.55
C THR A 303 4.10 -22.11 -0.66
N GLY A 304 4.19 -21.24 -1.68
CA GLY A 304 3.40 -21.36 -2.89
C GLY A 304 4.03 -22.37 -3.85
N PRO A 305 3.26 -23.26 -4.48
CA PRO A 305 3.71 -23.88 -5.72
C PRO A 305 4.11 -22.72 -6.65
N GLY A 306 5.32 -22.74 -7.20
CA GLY A 306 5.68 -21.84 -8.31
C GLY A 306 4.57 -21.86 -9.37
N PRO A 307 4.38 -20.78 -10.16
CA PRO A 307 3.14 -20.51 -10.89
C PRO A 307 2.56 -21.77 -11.53
N SER A 308 1.60 -22.40 -10.86
CA SER A 308 0.89 -23.55 -11.38
C SER A 308 -0.08 -22.99 -12.41
N GLY A 309 0.20 -23.29 -13.68
CA GLY A 309 -0.42 -22.63 -14.83
C GLY A 309 -1.89 -22.97 -15.08
N CYS A 310 -2.67 -23.35 -14.08
CA CYS A 310 -4.07 -23.73 -14.25
C CYS A 310 -4.98 -22.95 -13.29
N ALA A 311 -4.99 -21.62 -13.39
CA ALA A 311 -6.14 -20.86 -12.90
C ALA A 311 -7.33 -21.18 -13.82
N THR A 312 -8.22 -22.09 -13.42
CA THR A 312 -9.47 -22.32 -14.14
C THR A 312 -10.43 -21.17 -13.83
N SER A 313 -10.97 -20.52 -14.86
CA SER A 313 -12.04 -19.54 -14.73
C SER A 313 -13.25 -20.15 -14.00
N VAL A 314 -13.79 -19.43 -13.01
CA VAL A 314 -15.09 -19.76 -12.41
C VAL A 314 -16.17 -19.40 -13.44
N PRO A 315 -17.14 -20.29 -13.76
CA PRO A 315 -18.21 -19.98 -14.70
C PRO A 315 -19.01 -18.75 -14.24
N LEU A 316 -19.34 -17.86 -15.18
CA LEU A 316 -20.14 -16.65 -14.92
C LEU A 316 -21.63 -16.96 -14.63
N ASP A 317 -22.05 -18.22 -14.78
CA ASP A 317 -23.40 -18.70 -14.50
C ASP A 317 -23.35 -20.03 -13.72
N PRO A 318 -23.95 -20.13 -12.51
CA PRO A 318 -23.96 -21.35 -11.70
C PRO A 318 -24.76 -22.50 -12.32
N ASP A 319 -25.66 -22.24 -13.27
CA ASP A 319 -26.55 -23.27 -13.86
C ASP A 319 -26.02 -23.84 -15.20
N HIS A 320 -24.94 -23.28 -15.74
CA HIS A 320 -24.28 -23.78 -16.94
C HIS A 320 -22.94 -24.45 -16.59
N ALA A 321 -22.97 -25.78 -16.45
CA ALA A 321 -21.74 -26.56 -16.38
C ALA A 321 -20.96 -26.42 -17.70
N VAL A 322 -19.74 -25.87 -17.62
CA VAL A 322 -18.78 -25.95 -18.73
C VAL A 322 -18.56 -27.43 -19.06
N ALA A 323 -18.87 -27.83 -20.29
CA ALA A 323 -18.60 -29.18 -20.75
C ALA A 323 -17.10 -29.46 -20.62
N GLY A 324 -16.73 -30.54 -19.92
CA GLY A 324 -15.35 -30.90 -19.57
C GLY A 324 -14.44 -31.27 -20.75
N THR A 325 -14.76 -30.86 -21.98
CA THR A 325 -13.98 -31.15 -23.19
C THR A 325 -13.13 -29.98 -23.67
N ASP A 326 -13.36 -28.76 -23.16
CA ASP A 326 -12.54 -27.58 -23.47
C ASP A 326 -11.63 -27.21 -22.29
N THR A 327 -10.91 -28.19 -21.75
CA THR A 327 -9.75 -27.86 -20.92
C THR A 327 -8.63 -27.47 -21.88
N PRO A 328 -8.23 -26.19 -22.00
CA PRO A 328 -7.01 -25.85 -22.72
C PRO A 328 -5.87 -26.70 -22.13
N PRO A 329 -4.94 -27.24 -22.93
CA PRO A 329 -3.91 -28.14 -22.45
C PRO A 329 -3.05 -27.41 -21.42
N CYS A 330 -3.40 -27.55 -20.15
CA CYS A 330 -2.60 -27.07 -19.05
C CYS A 330 -1.54 -28.14 -18.83
N ASN A 331 -0.27 -27.80 -19.05
CA ASN A 331 0.82 -28.70 -18.69
C ASN A 331 0.99 -28.63 -17.16
N PRO A 332 0.68 -29.72 -16.41
CA PRO A 332 0.82 -29.74 -14.95
C PRO A 332 2.28 -29.85 -14.51
N GLU A 333 3.21 -30.10 -15.44
CA GLU A 333 4.62 -30.16 -15.11
C GLU A 333 5.15 -28.77 -14.74
N PRO A 334 5.83 -28.62 -13.59
CA PRO A 334 6.55 -27.40 -13.29
C PRO A 334 7.48 -27.11 -14.46
N ARG A 335 7.31 -25.95 -15.10
CA ARG A 335 8.27 -25.51 -16.11
C ARG A 335 9.66 -25.56 -15.48
N PRO A 336 10.66 -26.17 -16.11
CA PRO A 336 12.01 -26.20 -15.57
C PRO A 336 12.43 -24.77 -15.23
N MET A 337 12.59 -24.47 -13.94
CA MET A 337 13.07 -23.17 -13.52
C MET A 337 14.50 -23.04 -14.03
N LYS A 338 14.73 -22.01 -14.85
CA LYS A 338 16.08 -21.71 -15.29
C LYS A 338 16.93 -21.36 -14.05
N PRO A 339 18.23 -21.71 -14.04
CA PRO A 339 19.12 -21.33 -12.95
C PRO A 339 19.05 -19.82 -12.71
N PRO A 340 19.10 -19.36 -11.44
CA PRO A 340 19.02 -17.95 -11.17
C PRO A 340 20.21 -17.22 -11.79
N ARG A 341 19.94 -16.08 -12.41
CA ARG A 341 21.00 -15.23 -12.94
C ARG A 341 21.72 -14.53 -11.80
N THR A 342 23.04 -14.43 -11.90
CA THR A 342 23.84 -13.68 -10.93
C THR A 342 24.02 -12.24 -11.38
N GLU A 343 23.78 -11.29 -10.49
CA GLU A 343 24.03 -9.86 -10.72
C GLU A 343 25.10 -9.34 -9.76
N ALA A 344 26.01 -8.52 -10.28
CA ALA A 344 27.18 -8.06 -9.55
C ALA A 344 26.88 -6.77 -8.78
N VAL A 345 27.01 -6.82 -7.45
CA VAL A 345 26.94 -5.66 -6.56
C VAL A 345 28.31 -4.99 -6.51
N LYS A 346 28.36 -3.71 -6.89
CA LYS A 346 29.56 -2.87 -7.00
C LYS A 346 29.74 -1.92 -5.82
N GLY A 347 28.71 -1.73 -5.01
CA GLY A 347 28.74 -0.88 -3.84
C GLY A 347 27.53 -1.13 -2.95
N ALA A 348 27.63 -0.68 -1.70
CA ALA A 348 26.48 -0.60 -0.81
C ALA A 348 26.61 0.66 0.04
N THR A 349 25.49 1.34 0.27
CA THR A 349 25.41 2.51 1.13
C THR A 349 24.23 2.34 2.09
N LEU A 350 24.40 2.72 3.35
CA LEU A 350 23.29 2.80 4.29
C LEU A 350 22.43 4.01 3.91
N GLY A 351 21.15 3.76 3.66
CA GLY A 351 20.17 4.75 3.27
C GLY A 351 18.82 4.49 3.93
N LEU A 352 17.77 4.98 3.30
CA LEU A 352 16.40 4.92 3.81
C LEU A 352 15.44 4.44 2.72
N VAL A 353 14.45 3.64 3.10
CA VAL A 353 13.34 3.21 2.23
C VAL A 353 11.99 3.43 2.91
N PRO A 354 10.89 3.54 2.14
CA PRO A 354 9.55 3.49 2.70
C PRO A 354 9.34 2.21 3.53
N GLY A 355 8.85 2.38 4.75
CA GLY A 355 8.49 1.30 5.65
C GLY A 355 7.43 1.76 6.64
N THR A 356 7.32 1.04 7.75
CA THR A 356 6.41 1.39 8.84
C THR A 356 7.14 1.45 10.17
N VAL A 357 6.76 2.42 10.99
CA VAL A 357 7.18 2.56 12.39
C VAL A 357 5.89 2.75 13.20
N ASP A 358 5.65 1.90 14.19
CA ASP A 358 4.41 1.90 15.00
C ASP A 358 3.11 1.86 14.17
N GLY A 359 3.14 1.18 13.01
CA GLY A 359 2.01 1.07 12.09
C GLY A 359 1.78 2.32 11.22
N ALA A 360 2.55 3.38 11.40
CA ALA A 360 2.51 4.58 10.56
C ALA A 360 3.58 4.52 9.45
N ARG A 361 3.28 5.11 8.29
CA ARG A 361 4.22 5.21 7.17
C ARG A 361 5.45 6.03 7.58
N ALA A 362 6.62 5.49 7.31
CA ALA A 362 7.91 6.04 7.73
C ALA A 362 8.99 5.79 6.67
N LEU A 363 10.16 6.36 6.91
CA LEU A 363 11.42 5.97 6.30
C LEU A 363 12.22 5.17 7.32
N VAL A 364 12.61 3.96 6.95
CA VAL A 364 13.38 3.04 7.81
C VAL A 364 14.78 2.82 7.21
N PRO A 365 15.80 2.55 8.04
CA PRO A 365 17.15 2.23 7.56
C PRO A 365 17.14 1.05 6.59
N ALA A 366 17.93 1.16 5.52
CA ALA A 366 18.08 0.14 4.50
C ALA A 366 19.48 0.15 3.89
N TRP A 367 19.94 -1.00 3.43
CA TRP A 367 21.11 -1.09 2.56
C TRP A 367 20.69 -0.90 1.12
N LEU A 368 21.28 0.11 0.47
CA LEU A 368 21.11 0.39 -0.95
C LEU A 368 22.29 -0.22 -1.70
N PHE A 369 22.06 -1.31 -2.41
CA PHE A 369 23.06 -2.03 -3.19
C PHE A 369 23.10 -1.50 -4.62
N GLU A 370 24.27 -1.04 -5.06
CA GLU A 370 24.51 -0.64 -6.44
C GLU A 370 24.83 -1.87 -7.29
N VAL A 371 23.95 -2.20 -8.21
CA VAL A 371 24.06 -3.36 -9.10
C VAL A 371 24.57 -2.90 -10.46
N ALA A 372 25.56 -3.61 -10.98
CA ALA A 372 26.15 -3.33 -12.28
C ALA A 372 25.14 -3.49 -13.42
N GLY A 373 25.18 -2.56 -14.37
CA GLY A 373 24.47 -2.70 -15.63
C GLY A 373 24.99 -3.88 -16.44
N ARG A 374 24.14 -4.42 -17.31
CA ARG A 374 24.44 -5.56 -18.18
C ARG A 374 23.86 -5.32 -19.58
N ASP A 375 24.53 -5.82 -20.60
CA ASP A 375 24.06 -5.80 -22.00
C ASP A 375 23.64 -4.40 -22.51
N GLY A 376 24.38 -3.38 -22.09
CA GLY A 376 24.12 -1.98 -22.46
C GLY A 376 23.04 -1.29 -21.61
N ALA A 377 22.37 -2.01 -20.71
CA ALA A 377 21.48 -1.42 -19.72
C ALA A 377 22.28 -0.70 -18.62
N PRO A 378 21.78 0.42 -18.08
CA PRO A 378 22.41 1.10 -16.96
C PRO A 378 22.40 0.22 -15.70
N GLY A 379 23.31 0.51 -14.76
CA GLY A 379 23.23 -0.04 -13.42
C GLY A 379 21.98 0.44 -12.69
N HIS A 380 21.58 -0.29 -11.65
CA HIS A 380 20.39 0.03 -10.86
C HIS A 380 20.66 -0.17 -9.37
N THR A 381 19.76 0.32 -8.53
CA THR A 381 19.85 0.18 -7.08
C THR A 381 18.79 -0.78 -6.58
N VAL A 382 19.20 -1.72 -5.74
CA VAL A 382 18.30 -2.63 -5.02
C VAL A 382 18.40 -2.34 -3.54
N ALA A 383 17.27 -2.27 -2.85
CA ALA A 383 17.23 -1.92 -1.44
C ALA A 383 16.77 -3.09 -0.57
N GLU A 384 17.41 -3.21 0.59
CA GLU A 384 17.07 -4.20 1.63
C GLU A 384 16.87 -3.47 2.97
N PRO A 385 15.71 -3.59 3.64
CA PRO A 385 15.54 -3.08 5.00
C PRO A 385 16.65 -3.57 5.94
N ALA A 386 17.34 -2.64 6.58
CA ALA A 386 18.51 -2.91 7.40
C ALA A 386 18.16 -3.08 8.88
N ALA A 387 16.89 -2.92 9.27
CA ALA A 387 16.47 -3.17 10.63
C ALA A 387 16.94 -4.57 11.06
N ALA A 388 17.68 -4.62 12.16
CA ALA A 388 17.71 -5.83 12.95
C ALA A 388 16.25 -6.10 13.28
N GLN A 389 15.72 -7.20 12.77
CA GLN A 389 14.54 -7.77 13.42
C GLN A 389 14.93 -7.81 14.89
N GLU A 390 14.09 -7.26 15.77
CA GLU A 390 14.24 -7.57 17.17
C GLU A 390 14.22 -9.09 17.21
N SER A 391 15.40 -9.68 17.38
CA SER A 391 15.54 -10.98 17.96
C SER A 391 15.07 -10.79 19.39
N THR A 392 13.76 -10.63 19.59
CA THR A 392 13.10 -11.53 20.53
C THR A 392 13.63 -12.88 20.07
N PRO A 393 14.49 -13.54 20.86
CA PRO A 393 14.96 -14.86 20.47
C PRO A 393 13.70 -15.61 20.11
N GLY A 394 13.54 -15.96 18.82
CA GLY A 394 12.54 -16.93 18.43
C GLY A 394 12.78 -18.08 19.39
N PRO A 395 11.80 -18.46 20.23
CA PRO A 395 12.03 -19.49 21.22
C PRO A 395 12.66 -20.66 20.48
N LYS A 396 13.77 -21.21 20.98
CA LYS A 396 14.52 -22.30 20.35
C LYS A 396 13.69 -23.61 20.23
N ASP A 397 12.38 -23.53 20.45
CA ASP A 397 11.42 -24.60 20.50
C ASP A 397 10.13 -24.14 19.80
N GLY A 398 9.94 -24.62 18.56
CA GLY A 398 8.67 -24.59 17.82
C GLY A 398 8.22 -23.23 17.27
N ARG A 399 7.37 -23.28 16.24
CA ARG A 399 6.58 -22.11 15.81
C ARG A 399 5.59 -21.80 16.93
N THR A 400 5.20 -20.54 17.12
CA THR A 400 4.13 -20.20 18.07
C THR A 400 2.92 -19.67 17.31
N VAL A 401 1.73 -19.90 17.86
CA VAL A 401 0.46 -19.39 17.32
C VAL A 401 -0.21 -18.48 18.33
N PRO A 402 -0.81 -17.35 17.90
CA PRO A 402 -1.47 -16.43 18.80
C PRO A 402 -2.84 -16.98 19.24
N GLY A 403 -3.16 -16.81 20.52
CA GLY A 403 -4.54 -16.96 21.01
C GLY A 403 -5.40 -15.76 20.65
N PHE A 404 -6.70 -15.98 20.43
CA PHE A 404 -7.66 -14.89 20.14
C PHE A 404 -8.68 -14.67 21.26
N SER A 405 -8.89 -15.64 22.16
CA SER A 405 -9.74 -15.46 23.34
C SER A 405 -9.38 -16.47 24.43
N TYR A 406 -9.88 -16.25 25.65
CA TYR A 406 -9.77 -17.21 26.74
C TYR A 406 -11.07 -17.33 27.53
N ALA A 407 -11.24 -18.48 28.18
CA ALA A 407 -12.25 -18.74 29.19
C ALA A 407 -11.58 -19.31 30.42
N GLU A 408 -12.11 -18.99 31.61
CA GLU A 408 -11.57 -19.48 32.87
C GLU A 408 -12.66 -20.09 33.75
N ALA A 409 -12.26 -21.12 34.49
CA ALA A 409 -13.11 -21.75 35.50
C ALA A 409 -12.22 -22.10 36.70
N ASP A 410 -12.34 -21.31 37.77
CA ASP A 410 -11.46 -21.38 38.95
C ASP A 410 -9.98 -21.24 38.57
N ARG A 411 -9.20 -22.32 38.65
CA ARG A 411 -7.79 -22.36 38.24
C ARG A 411 -7.58 -22.88 36.82
N LYS A 412 -8.63 -23.33 36.13
CA LYS A 412 -8.50 -23.81 34.75
C LYS A 412 -8.59 -22.62 33.80
N LEU A 413 -7.54 -22.41 33.00
CA LEU A 413 -7.50 -21.43 31.92
C LEU A 413 -7.58 -22.17 30.59
N THR A 414 -8.56 -21.85 29.76
CA THR A 414 -8.73 -22.37 28.39
C THR A 414 -8.47 -21.26 27.41
N VAL A 415 -7.57 -21.47 26.45
CA VAL A 415 -7.21 -20.50 25.41
C VAL A 415 -7.68 -21.02 24.06
N ASN A 416 -8.36 -20.18 23.30
CA ASN A 416 -8.84 -20.47 21.95
C ASN A 416 -7.91 -19.83 20.91
N PHE A 417 -7.59 -20.58 19.87
CA PHE A 417 -6.63 -20.20 18.83
C PHE A 417 -6.97 -20.85 17.50
N TRP A 418 -6.37 -20.33 16.43
CA TRP A 418 -6.42 -20.96 15.11
C TRP A 418 -5.20 -21.86 14.91
N GLY A 419 -5.43 -23.14 14.65
CA GLY A 419 -4.37 -24.14 14.43
C GLY A 419 -4.56 -24.90 13.13
N SER A 420 -3.46 -25.22 12.45
CA SER A 420 -3.41 -26.24 11.39
C SER A 420 -3.67 -27.65 11.95
N VAL A 421 -4.32 -28.49 11.16
CA VAL A 421 -4.55 -29.92 11.43
C VAL A 421 -3.30 -30.80 11.33
N CYS A 422 -2.19 -30.28 10.75
CA CYS A 422 -0.96 -31.06 10.55
C CYS A 422 0.04 -30.94 11.70
N SER A 423 -0.36 -30.32 12.80
CA SER A 423 0.51 -30.00 13.93
C SER A 423 -0.10 -30.44 15.24
N THR A 424 0.77 -30.62 16.24
CA THR A 424 0.39 -30.78 17.64
C THR A 424 0.70 -29.49 18.38
N TYR A 425 -0.16 -29.12 19.35
CA TYR A 425 -0.06 -27.87 20.08
C TYR A 425 0.12 -28.11 21.59
N ALA A 426 0.92 -27.27 22.22
CA ALA A 426 1.12 -27.25 23.67
C ALA A 426 0.92 -25.84 24.22
N LEU A 427 0.18 -25.72 25.34
CA LEU A 427 -0.09 -24.46 26.03
C LEU A 427 0.76 -24.36 27.30
N GLU A 428 1.58 -23.32 27.38
CA GLU A 428 2.32 -22.93 28.59
C GLU A 428 1.71 -21.66 29.18
N ALA A 429 1.63 -21.58 30.51
CA ALA A 429 1.24 -20.38 31.23
C ALA A 429 2.33 -19.98 32.23
N ARG A 430 2.67 -18.69 32.25
CA ARG A 430 3.58 -18.08 33.24
C ARG A 430 2.82 -17.02 34.01
N GLU A 431 2.67 -17.25 35.31
CA GLU A 431 1.93 -16.36 36.20
C GLU A 431 2.84 -15.31 36.82
N SER A 432 2.34 -14.08 36.85
CA SER A 432 2.88 -12.97 37.62
C SER A 432 1.79 -12.40 38.53
N ALA A 433 2.13 -11.37 39.31
CA ALA A 433 1.18 -10.68 40.17
C ALA A 433 0.07 -9.96 39.36
N GLU A 434 0.38 -9.46 38.17
CA GLU A 434 -0.52 -8.59 37.40
C GLU A 434 -1.11 -9.26 36.14
N SER A 435 -0.45 -10.32 35.65
CA SER A 435 -0.86 -10.97 34.41
C SER A 435 -0.48 -12.45 34.35
N VAL A 436 -1.13 -13.17 33.45
CA VAL A 436 -0.80 -14.54 33.05
C VAL A 436 -0.38 -14.51 31.58
N LEU A 437 0.89 -14.76 31.32
CA LEU A 437 1.42 -14.88 29.96
C LEU A 437 1.18 -16.29 29.45
N VAL A 438 0.54 -16.44 28.29
CA VAL A 438 0.31 -17.73 27.66
C VAL A 438 1.10 -17.89 26.38
N LYS A 439 1.64 -19.08 26.13
CA LYS A 439 2.37 -19.42 24.90
C LYS A 439 1.80 -20.72 24.32
N ILE A 440 1.37 -20.69 23.07
CA ILE A 440 0.93 -21.87 22.34
C ILE A 440 2.04 -22.25 21.34
N THR A 441 2.62 -23.42 21.53
CA THR A 441 3.70 -23.93 20.68
C THR A 441 3.14 -24.91 19.66
N ASP A 442 3.35 -24.63 18.38
CA ASP A 442 3.06 -25.46 17.21
C ASP A 442 4.27 -26.37 16.91
N THR A 443 4.01 -27.68 16.92
CA THR A 443 4.96 -28.70 16.47
C THR A 443 4.39 -29.44 15.26
N PRO A 444 4.95 -29.25 14.04
CA PRO A 444 4.50 -29.99 12.87
C PRO A 444 4.72 -31.50 13.04
N ASN A 445 3.67 -32.29 12.77
CA ASN A 445 3.70 -33.75 12.90
C ASN A 445 4.65 -34.40 11.88
N LYS A 446 4.85 -33.75 10.73
CA LYS A 446 5.75 -34.19 9.65
C LYS A 446 6.57 -32.99 9.13
N PRO A 447 7.74 -32.72 9.71
CA PRO A 447 8.60 -31.62 9.28
C PRO A 447 8.94 -31.71 7.79
N GLY A 448 8.83 -30.59 7.06
CA GLY A 448 9.14 -30.52 5.63
C GLY A 448 8.06 -31.01 4.67
N GLN A 449 6.94 -31.55 5.15
CA GLN A 449 5.80 -31.90 4.31
C GLN A 449 4.82 -30.73 4.21
N ALA A 450 4.34 -30.44 2.98
CA ALA A 450 3.29 -29.45 2.77
C ALA A 450 2.02 -29.86 3.53
N CYS A 451 1.45 -28.90 4.26
CA CYS A 451 0.14 -29.05 4.91
C CYS A 451 -0.90 -28.26 4.13
N ILE A 452 -2.13 -28.78 4.05
CA ILE A 452 -3.25 -28.03 3.51
C ILE A 452 -3.46 -26.73 4.32
N MET A 453 -3.73 -25.62 3.64
CA MET A 453 -3.97 -24.31 4.28
C MET A 453 -5.37 -24.24 4.89
N LEU A 454 -5.63 -25.09 5.89
CA LEU A 454 -6.87 -25.11 6.64
C LEU A 454 -6.55 -24.94 8.12
N ALA A 455 -6.89 -23.76 8.64
CA ALA A 455 -6.84 -23.47 10.06
C ALA A 455 -8.21 -23.82 10.67
N GLN A 456 -8.20 -24.59 11.76
CA GLN A 456 -9.38 -24.88 12.56
C GLN A 456 -9.31 -24.11 13.87
N GLU A 457 -10.47 -23.72 14.38
CA GLU A 457 -10.59 -23.20 15.73
C GLU A 457 -10.34 -24.34 16.71
N MET A 458 -9.35 -24.16 17.58
CA MET A 458 -8.92 -25.14 18.56
C MET A 458 -8.85 -24.49 19.94
N SER A 459 -8.93 -25.30 20.99
CA SER A 459 -8.76 -24.85 22.36
C SER A 459 -7.80 -25.76 23.13
N LEU A 460 -7.00 -25.16 24.00
CA LEU A 460 -6.13 -25.84 24.94
C LEU A 460 -6.39 -25.33 26.34
N SER A 461 -6.32 -26.21 27.33
CA SER A 461 -6.46 -25.83 28.73
C SER A 461 -5.18 -26.08 29.51
N THR A 462 -4.93 -25.23 30.51
CA THR A 462 -3.90 -25.42 31.52
C THR A 462 -4.44 -25.06 32.90
N THR A 463 -3.74 -25.50 33.94
CA THR A 463 -4.12 -25.22 35.34
C THR A 463 -3.15 -24.20 35.92
N LEU A 464 -3.70 -23.07 36.34
CA LEU A 464 -2.98 -22.02 37.06
C LEU A 464 -2.69 -22.45 38.50
N GLN A 465 -1.60 -21.93 39.06
CA GLN A 465 -1.21 -22.06 40.46
C GLN A 465 -2.26 -21.40 41.36
N GLN A 466 -2.74 -20.21 40.95
CA GLN A 466 -3.78 -19.45 41.65
C GLN A 466 -4.94 -19.09 40.70
N PRO A 467 -6.17 -18.91 41.19
CA PRO A 467 -7.29 -18.44 40.36
C PRO A 467 -6.94 -17.16 39.61
N LEU A 468 -7.45 -16.99 38.38
CA LEU A 468 -7.03 -15.87 37.51
C LEU A 468 -7.27 -14.49 38.17
N GLY A 469 -8.43 -14.31 38.81
CA GLY A 469 -8.80 -13.03 39.44
C GLY A 469 -8.89 -11.89 38.42
N ASP A 470 -8.38 -10.73 38.79
CA ASP A 470 -8.34 -9.53 37.93
C ASP A 470 -7.11 -9.48 37.00
N ARG A 471 -6.24 -10.51 37.03
CA ARG A 471 -5.03 -10.57 36.22
C ARG A 471 -5.38 -10.69 34.75
N LYS A 472 -4.69 -9.93 33.91
CA LYS A 472 -4.88 -9.98 32.46
C LYS A 472 -4.21 -11.22 31.88
N VAL A 473 -4.85 -11.85 30.90
CA VAL A 473 -4.20 -12.90 30.10
C VAL A 473 -3.57 -12.27 28.87
N LEU A 474 -2.26 -12.42 28.74
CA LEU A 474 -1.46 -11.85 27.66
C LEU A 474 -0.93 -12.97 26.76
N ASP A 475 -1.05 -12.79 25.45
CA ASP A 475 -0.42 -13.70 24.49
C ASP A 475 1.08 -13.41 24.39
N ALA A 476 1.93 -14.41 24.63
CA ALA A 476 3.38 -14.25 24.66
C ALA A 476 4.00 -14.02 23.26
N THR A 477 3.27 -14.33 22.18
CA THR A 477 3.74 -14.12 20.81
C THR A 477 3.52 -12.68 20.36
N THR A 478 2.40 -12.08 20.74
CA THR A 478 1.99 -10.73 20.31
C THR A 478 2.14 -9.67 21.38
N GLY A 479 2.29 -10.06 22.65
CA GLY A 479 2.29 -9.16 23.81
C GLY A 479 0.92 -8.53 24.10
N LYS A 480 -0.14 -8.92 23.38
CA LYS A 480 -1.45 -8.29 23.47
C LYS A 480 -2.34 -8.97 24.51
N PRO A 481 -3.22 -8.21 25.21
CA PRO A 481 -4.24 -8.81 26.05
C PRO A 481 -5.28 -9.53 25.20
N MET A 482 -5.63 -10.75 25.61
CA MET A 482 -6.72 -11.51 24.99
C MET A 482 -8.06 -11.13 25.63
N PRO A 483 -9.16 -11.10 24.85
CA PRO A 483 -10.49 -10.94 25.40
C PRO A 483 -10.96 -12.21 26.12
N ARG A 484 -11.69 -12.02 27.21
CA ARG A 484 -12.44 -13.06 27.93
C ARG A 484 -13.72 -13.39 27.16
N GLN A 485 -14.08 -14.67 27.07
CA GLN A 485 -15.34 -15.13 26.46
C GLN A 485 -16.58 -14.84 27.32
#